data_AF-A0A8T5EYH2-F1
#
_entry.id   AF-A0A8T5EYH2-F1
#
_cell.length_a   1.000
_cell.length_b   1.000
_cell.length_c   1.000
_cell.angle_alpha   90.00
_cell.angle_beta   90.00
_cell.angle_gamma   90.00
#
_symmetry.space_group_name_H-M   'P 1'
#
loop_
_entity.id
_entity.type
_entity.pdbx_description
1 polymer ?
#
loop_
_entity_poly.entity_id
_entity_poly.type
_entity_poly.pdbx_seq_one_letter_code
_entity_poly.pdbx_strand_id
1 'polypeptide(L)'
;MKRMNEKKSYYDEYIENVQNWAVPTSEKKQVLKFFKDYEIGKITNNISTKRTMEHYIIYLKVALEFINKPLEKITEKDIDKFSTALLKDEILSGHKTPFALSVKAKIRRTLLQYLEWRIPKRASSINGSLKVKTKQTNQADYKYLTEKEIDVLYKNCKDDAERYLVAVLFSSGARASEFYNIRFSDIKMPEGKDNFVCLTLREEFSKTKGRTIRLYYKHALEAVGEFLEIRKKDEIKPEDPIWNLKF
;
A
#
# COMPACT_ATOMS: atom_id res chain seq x y z
N MET A 1 -5.61 21.72 -25.90
CA MET A 1 -4.89 20.56 -25.34
C MET A 1 -3.77 21.07 -24.42
N LYS A 2 -4.08 21.33 -23.15
CA LYS A 2 -3.05 21.75 -22.16
C LYS A 2 -2.24 20.50 -21.83
N ARG A 3 -0.94 20.48 -22.15
CA ARG A 3 0.01 19.51 -21.60
C ARG A 3 -0.08 19.60 -20.07
N MET A 4 -0.72 18.62 -19.44
CA MET A 4 -0.52 18.39 -18.01
C MET A 4 0.99 18.18 -17.84
N ASN A 5 1.64 19.07 -17.08
CA ASN A 5 2.98 18.80 -16.58
C ASN A 5 2.90 17.44 -15.86
N GLU A 6 3.53 16.40 -16.45
CA GLU A 6 3.69 15.12 -15.79
C GLU A 6 4.41 15.38 -14.48
N LYS A 7 3.65 15.35 -13.36
CA LYS A 7 4.27 15.36 -12.04
C LYS A 7 5.24 14.20 -12.00
N LYS A 8 6.51 14.52 -11.86
CA LYS A 8 7.57 13.55 -11.64
C LYS A 8 7.16 12.63 -10.50
N SER A 9 7.28 11.32 -10.70
CA SER A 9 6.90 10.39 -9.64
C SER A 9 7.89 10.50 -8.47
N TYR A 10 7.45 10.26 -7.24
CA TYR A 10 8.34 10.25 -6.08
C TYR A 10 9.49 9.24 -6.28
N TYR A 11 9.23 8.13 -6.98
CA TYR A 11 10.28 7.18 -7.38
C TYR A 11 11.42 7.86 -8.14
N ASP A 12 11.09 8.66 -9.17
CA ASP A 12 12.11 9.29 -10.02
C ASP A 12 12.92 10.31 -9.20
N GLU A 13 12.29 11.04 -8.29
CA GLU A 13 12.97 11.93 -7.34
C GLU A 13 13.92 11.16 -6.40
N TYR A 14 13.48 10.02 -5.85
CA TYR A 14 14.31 9.19 -4.98
C TYR A 14 15.50 8.58 -5.72
N ILE A 15 15.32 8.14 -6.96
CA ILE A 15 16.38 7.61 -7.81
C ILE A 15 17.45 8.68 -8.10
N GLU A 16 17.03 9.91 -8.41
CA GLU A 16 17.98 11.02 -8.60
C GLU A 16 18.71 11.37 -7.31
N ASN A 17 18.02 11.30 -6.17
CA ASN A 17 18.59 11.57 -4.86
C ASN A 17 19.66 10.55 -4.42
N VAL A 18 19.77 9.38 -5.06
CA VAL A 18 20.83 8.38 -4.77
C VAL A 18 22.23 9.00 -4.84
N GLN A 19 22.43 10.00 -5.69
CA GLN A 19 23.73 10.69 -5.80
C GLN A 19 24.12 11.41 -4.50
N ASN A 20 23.15 11.81 -3.68
CA ASN A 20 23.35 12.55 -2.44
C ASN A 20 23.48 11.64 -1.20
N TRP A 21 23.39 10.32 -1.37
CA TRP A 21 23.48 9.40 -0.23
C TRP A 21 24.89 9.38 0.36
N ALA A 22 24.96 9.22 1.68
CA ALA A 22 26.20 9.02 2.44
C ALA A 22 26.72 7.58 2.30
N VAL A 23 27.01 7.18 1.05
CA VAL A 23 27.49 5.84 0.67
C VAL A 23 28.64 5.95 -0.33
N PRO A 24 29.52 4.94 -0.45
CA PRO A 24 30.59 4.95 -1.43
C PRO A 24 30.09 5.15 -2.86
N THR A 25 30.84 5.87 -3.70
CA THR A 25 30.46 6.14 -5.10
C THR A 25 30.23 4.88 -5.92
N SER A 26 30.98 3.80 -5.62
CA SER A 26 30.79 2.48 -6.22
C SER A 26 29.39 1.94 -5.95
N GLU A 27 28.85 2.14 -4.74
CA GLU A 27 27.53 1.66 -4.34
C GLU A 27 26.40 2.45 -4.96
N LYS A 28 26.56 3.78 -5.14
CA LYS A 28 25.54 4.62 -5.79
C LYS A 28 25.17 4.08 -7.17
N LYS A 29 26.17 3.72 -7.98
CA LYS A 29 25.96 3.12 -9.31
C LYS A 29 25.23 1.77 -9.24
N GLN A 30 25.54 0.96 -8.22
CA GLN A 30 24.95 -0.37 -8.05
C GLN A 30 23.51 -0.30 -7.56
N VAL A 31 23.19 0.65 -6.68
CA VAL A 31 21.80 0.94 -6.27
C VAL A 31 20.93 1.30 -7.48
N LEU A 32 21.41 2.19 -8.34
CA LEU A 32 20.69 2.56 -9.57
C LEU A 32 20.45 1.35 -10.49
N LYS A 33 21.46 0.49 -10.63
CA LYS A 33 21.33 -0.74 -11.42
C LYS A 33 20.37 -1.74 -10.77
N PHE A 34 20.43 -1.90 -9.45
CA PHE A 34 19.55 -2.78 -8.69
C PHE A 34 18.09 -2.43 -8.92
N PHE A 35 17.70 -1.15 -8.83
CA PHE A 35 16.31 -0.75 -9.04
C PHE A 35 15.85 -0.88 -10.50
N LYS A 36 16.74 -0.69 -11.48
CA LYS A 36 16.45 -1.02 -12.88
C LYS A 36 16.18 -2.51 -13.08
N ASP A 37 17.00 -3.37 -12.48
CA ASP A 37 16.81 -4.83 -12.53
C ASP A 37 15.56 -5.26 -11.73
N TYR A 38 15.23 -4.54 -10.65
CA TYR A 38 14.01 -4.76 -9.84
C TYR A 38 12.75 -4.45 -10.62
N GLU A 39 12.74 -3.33 -11.35
CA GLU A 39 11.62 -2.85 -12.16
C GLU A 39 11.19 -3.90 -13.20
N ILE A 40 12.18 -4.47 -13.92
CA ILE A 40 11.96 -5.50 -14.95
C ILE A 40 11.81 -6.92 -14.37
N GLY A 41 11.75 -7.06 -13.05
CA GLY A 41 11.49 -8.32 -12.37
C GLY A 41 12.65 -9.30 -12.29
N LYS A 42 13.89 -8.92 -12.61
CA LYS A 42 15.05 -9.83 -12.46
C LYS A 42 15.33 -10.22 -11.01
N ILE A 43 14.85 -9.43 -10.04
CA ILE A 43 15.07 -9.67 -8.60
C ILE A 43 13.92 -10.48 -7.99
N THR A 44 12.70 -10.23 -8.41
CA THR A 44 11.47 -10.74 -7.78
C THR A 44 10.68 -11.70 -8.66
N ASN A 45 11.14 -11.95 -9.89
CA ASN A 45 10.43 -12.65 -10.96
C ASN A 45 9.07 -12.02 -11.33
N ASN A 46 8.84 -10.76 -10.93
CA ASN A 46 7.61 -10.03 -11.19
C ASN A 46 7.94 -8.57 -11.51
N ILE A 47 7.29 -8.02 -12.54
CA ILE A 47 7.41 -6.58 -12.86
C ILE A 47 6.90 -5.79 -11.66
N SER A 48 7.71 -4.86 -11.18
CA SER A 48 7.42 -4.09 -9.98
C SER A 48 6.98 -2.68 -10.34
N THR A 49 5.91 -2.19 -9.72
CA THR A 49 5.46 -0.81 -9.92
C THR A 49 6.39 0.18 -9.23
N LYS A 50 6.54 1.39 -9.80
CA LYS A 50 7.29 2.49 -9.18
C LYS A 50 6.87 2.73 -7.73
N ARG A 51 5.57 2.73 -7.43
CA ARG A 51 5.01 2.84 -6.08
C ARG A 51 5.53 1.78 -5.09
N THR A 52 5.76 0.56 -5.56
CA THR A 52 6.34 -0.49 -4.72
C THR A 52 7.81 -0.19 -4.42
N MET A 53 8.55 0.24 -5.45
CA MET A 53 9.99 0.50 -5.33
C MET A 53 10.31 1.78 -4.54
N GLU A 54 9.43 2.79 -4.52
CA GLU A 54 9.59 4.02 -3.72
C GLU A 54 10.00 3.72 -2.27
N HIS A 55 9.26 2.83 -1.61
CA HIS A 55 9.56 2.45 -0.24
C HIS A 55 10.86 1.67 -0.11
N TYR A 56 11.19 0.82 -1.10
CA TYR A 56 12.40 0.01 -1.07
C TYR A 56 13.66 0.86 -1.26
N ILE A 57 13.60 1.94 -2.02
CA ILE A 57 14.71 2.90 -2.12
C ILE A 57 15.01 3.50 -0.75
N ILE A 58 13.98 3.96 -0.04
CA ILE A 58 14.11 4.53 1.31
C ILE A 58 14.68 3.49 2.29
N TYR A 59 14.15 2.26 2.26
CA TYR A 59 14.63 1.19 3.14
C TYR A 59 16.08 0.80 2.87
N LEU A 60 16.47 0.73 1.60
CA LEU A 60 17.84 0.41 1.22
C LEU A 60 18.80 1.54 1.63
N LYS A 61 18.38 2.81 1.46
CA LYS A 61 19.16 3.98 1.91
C LYS A 61 19.53 3.86 3.38
N VAL A 62 18.56 3.60 4.25
CA VAL A 62 18.78 3.47 5.70
C VAL A 62 19.85 2.43 6.01
N ALA A 63 19.81 1.28 5.35
CA ALA A 63 20.78 0.22 5.57
C ALA A 63 22.18 0.59 5.06
N LEU A 64 22.27 1.12 3.84
CA LEU A 64 23.56 1.41 3.21
C LEU A 64 24.27 2.61 3.85
N GLU A 65 23.53 3.65 4.25
CA GLU A 65 24.10 4.81 4.94
C GLU A 65 24.58 4.45 6.36
N PHE A 66 23.92 3.51 7.04
CA PHE A 66 24.41 3.01 8.34
C PHE A 66 25.71 2.21 8.18
N ILE A 67 25.77 1.32 7.20
CA ILE A 67 26.93 0.46 6.97
C ILE A 67 28.11 1.29 6.43
N ASN A 68 27.83 2.22 5.51
CA ASN A 68 28.77 3.15 4.87
C ASN A 68 30.12 2.51 4.49
N LYS A 69 30.07 1.33 3.87
CA LYS A 69 31.24 0.57 3.42
C LYS A 69 30.98 -0.02 2.03
N PRO A 70 32.02 -0.18 1.20
CA PRO A 70 31.91 -0.94 -0.05
C PRO A 70 31.43 -2.37 0.23
N LEU A 71 30.50 -2.87 -0.58
CA LEU A 71 29.90 -4.20 -0.36
C LEU A 71 30.88 -5.35 -0.51
N GLU A 72 32.06 -5.15 -1.07
CA GLU A 72 33.15 -6.12 -1.09
C GLU A 72 33.86 -6.23 0.27
N LYS A 73 33.75 -5.22 1.13
CA LYS A 73 34.44 -5.13 2.42
C LYS A 73 33.54 -5.38 3.62
N ILE A 74 32.23 -5.48 3.41
CA ILE A 74 31.29 -5.79 4.51
C ILE A 74 31.57 -7.18 5.07
N THR A 75 31.39 -7.32 6.38
CA THR A 75 31.55 -8.57 7.12
C THR A 75 30.23 -8.92 7.81
N GLU A 76 30.10 -10.16 8.31
CA GLU A 76 28.95 -10.56 9.13
C GLU A 76 28.76 -9.63 10.33
N LYS A 77 29.86 -9.23 11.00
CA LYS A 77 29.83 -8.27 12.11
C LYS A 77 29.20 -6.92 11.75
N ASP A 78 29.38 -6.45 10.52
CA ASP A 78 28.76 -5.20 10.06
C ASP A 78 27.23 -5.34 9.93
N ILE A 79 26.79 -6.49 9.40
CA ILE A 79 25.36 -6.80 9.25
C ILE A 79 24.69 -7.04 10.60
N ASP A 80 25.39 -7.67 11.53
CA ASP A 80 24.90 -7.86 12.90
C ASP A 80 24.83 -6.55 13.67
N LYS A 81 25.83 -5.69 13.52
CA LYS A 81 25.81 -4.33 14.10
C LYS A 81 24.62 -3.54 13.58
N PHE A 82 24.39 -3.56 12.26
CA PHE A 82 23.23 -2.93 11.65
C PHE A 82 21.91 -3.49 12.18
N SER A 83 21.76 -4.82 12.19
CA SER A 83 20.53 -5.47 12.66
C SER A 83 20.26 -5.16 14.13
N THR A 84 21.30 -5.13 14.95
CA THR A 84 21.22 -4.78 16.38
C THR A 84 20.79 -3.33 16.56
N ALA A 85 21.45 -2.38 15.90
CA ALA A 85 21.12 -0.96 15.99
C ALA A 85 19.68 -0.68 15.53
N LEU A 86 19.24 -1.33 14.44
CA LEU A 86 17.88 -1.21 13.95
C LEU A 86 16.85 -1.77 14.95
N LEU A 87 17.15 -2.90 15.60
CA LEU A 87 16.25 -3.52 16.57
C LEU A 87 16.20 -2.74 17.89
N LYS A 88 17.32 -2.15 18.32
CA LYS A 88 17.46 -1.33 19.54
C LYS A 88 17.02 0.12 19.39
N ASP A 89 16.44 0.50 18.25
CA ASP A 89 15.95 1.86 17.99
C ASP A 89 17.04 2.94 17.98
N GLU A 90 18.30 2.54 17.71
CA GLU A 90 19.42 3.45 17.51
C GLU A 90 19.36 4.12 16.11
N ILE A 91 18.65 3.48 15.16
CA ILE A 91 18.38 4.02 13.83
C ILE A 91 16.96 4.58 13.80
N LEU A 92 16.85 5.89 13.61
CA LEU A 92 15.57 6.62 13.64
C LEU A 92 15.03 6.93 12.25
N SER A 93 13.72 7.14 12.17
CA SER A 93 13.04 7.64 10.98
C SER A 93 13.35 9.12 10.72
N GLY A 94 12.93 9.64 9.56
CA GLY A 94 13.04 11.07 9.24
C GLY A 94 12.32 11.98 10.26
N HIS A 95 11.36 11.45 11.03
CA HIS A 95 10.66 12.16 12.10
C HIS A 95 11.35 12.02 13.46
N LYS A 96 12.60 11.52 13.52
CA LYS A 96 13.36 11.26 14.74
C LYS A 96 12.65 10.29 15.71
N THR A 97 11.82 9.40 15.16
CA THR A 97 11.12 8.36 15.92
C THR A 97 11.61 6.97 15.55
N PRO A 98 11.58 6.02 16.48
CA PRO A 98 11.79 4.60 16.21
C PRO A 98 10.95 4.08 15.03
N PHE A 99 11.54 3.20 14.22
CA PHE A 99 10.77 2.51 13.19
C PHE A 99 9.81 1.48 13.81
N ALA A 100 8.59 1.37 13.26
CA ALA A 100 7.72 0.25 13.60
C ALA A 100 8.37 -1.10 13.27
N LEU A 101 8.09 -2.15 14.06
CA LEU A 101 8.67 -3.50 13.86
C LEU A 101 8.46 -4.04 12.43
N SER A 102 7.29 -3.77 11.84
CA SER A 102 6.96 -4.16 10.46
C SER A 102 7.86 -3.45 9.43
N VAL A 103 8.23 -2.19 9.68
CA VAL A 103 9.15 -1.43 8.84
C VAL A 103 10.59 -1.92 9.03
N LYS A 104 11.03 -2.18 10.28
CA LYS A 104 12.35 -2.79 10.55
C LYS A 104 12.52 -4.13 9.81
N ALA A 105 11.47 -4.94 9.73
CA ALA A 105 11.47 -6.19 8.96
C ALA A 105 11.61 -5.94 7.45
N LYS A 106 10.92 -4.94 6.89
CA LYS A 106 11.05 -4.56 5.49
C LYS A 106 12.47 -4.05 5.16
N ILE A 107 13.05 -3.21 6.03
CA ILE A 107 14.42 -2.71 5.87
C ILE A 107 15.41 -3.86 5.77
N ARG A 108 15.39 -4.80 6.73
CA ARG A 108 16.28 -5.98 6.70
C ARG A 108 16.06 -6.84 5.45
N ARG A 109 14.80 -7.04 5.04
CA ARG A 109 14.47 -7.82 3.83
C ARG A 109 14.96 -7.14 2.55
N THR A 110 14.84 -5.83 2.45
CA THR A 110 15.35 -5.07 1.30
C THR A 110 16.88 -5.14 1.23
N LEU A 111 17.57 -4.99 2.37
CA LEU A 111 19.02 -5.19 2.42
C LEU A 111 19.41 -6.61 2.00
N LEU A 112 18.71 -7.63 2.50
CA LEU A 112 18.94 -9.03 2.13
C LEU A 112 18.85 -9.24 0.60
N GLN A 113 17.78 -8.73 -0.03
CA GLN A 113 17.60 -8.82 -1.49
C GLN A 113 18.74 -8.12 -2.25
N TYR A 114 19.19 -6.96 -1.76
CA TYR A 114 20.31 -6.23 -2.37
C TYR A 114 21.62 -7.02 -2.27
N LEU A 115 21.90 -7.63 -1.11
CA LEU A 115 23.09 -8.46 -0.91
C LEU A 115 23.07 -9.71 -1.79
N GLU A 116 21.93 -10.40 -1.86
CA GLU A 116 21.76 -11.60 -2.70
C GLU A 116 21.94 -11.29 -4.19
N TRP A 117 21.49 -10.13 -4.66
CA TRP A 117 21.74 -9.68 -6.03
C TRP A 117 23.18 -9.26 -6.26
N ARG A 118 23.80 -8.51 -5.33
CA ARG A 118 25.09 -7.86 -5.54
C ARG A 118 26.29 -8.77 -5.34
N ILE A 119 26.22 -9.67 -4.36
CA ILE A 119 27.30 -10.56 -3.93
C ILE A 119 26.75 -11.98 -3.62
N PRO A 120 26.07 -12.65 -4.58
CA PRO A 120 25.30 -13.88 -4.33
C PRO A 120 26.08 -14.97 -3.60
N LYS A 121 27.36 -15.17 -3.97
CA LYS A 121 28.23 -16.20 -3.38
C LYS A 121 28.55 -15.95 -1.89
N ARG A 122 28.60 -14.67 -1.47
CA ARG A 122 28.96 -14.27 -0.10
C ARG A 122 27.76 -13.89 0.74
N ALA A 123 26.66 -13.47 0.12
CA ALA A 123 25.46 -13.04 0.83
C ALA A 123 24.98 -14.10 1.84
N SER A 124 24.98 -15.38 1.45
CA SER A 124 24.56 -16.50 2.29
C SER A 124 25.37 -16.65 3.58
N SER A 125 26.65 -16.24 3.61
CA SER A 125 27.52 -16.39 4.78
C SER A 125 27.48 -15.19 5.73
N ILE A 126 26.85 -14.07 5.36
CA ILE A 126 26.85 -12.85 6.17
C ILE A 126 25.43 -12.34 6.52
N ASN A 127 24.38 -13.03 6.08
CA ASN A 127 23.00 -12.54 6.17
C ASN A 127 22.15 -13.18 7.27
N GLY A 128 22.77 -13.93 8.20
CA GLY A 128 22.07 -14.65 9.26
C GLY A 128 21.12 -13.78 10.07
N SER A 129 21.58 -12.63 10.57
CA SER A 129 20.78 -11.70 11.38
C SER A 129 19.64 -11.01 10.61
N LEU A 130 19.75 -10.90 9.28
CA LEU A 130 18.69 -10.32 8.43
C LEU A 130 17.50 -11.28 8.25
N LYS A 131 17.72 -12.58 8.37
CA LYS A 131 16.70 -13.63 8.23
C LYS A 131 15.90 -13.88 9.50
N VAL A 132 16.32 -13.32 10.63
CA VAL A 132 15.64 -13.52 11.92
C VAL A 132 14.24 -12.93 11.87
N LYS A 133 13.24 -13.80 11.97
CA LYS A 133 11.83 -13.41 12.06
C LYS A 133 11.62 -12.62 13.35
N THR A 134 11.19 -11.37 13.23
CA THR A 134 10.68 -10.64 14.39
C THR A 134 9.32 -11.21 14.74
N LYS A 135 9.17 -11.71 15.96
CA LYS A 135 7.86 -12.08 16.49
C LYS A 135 7.01 -10.80 16.45
N GLN A 136 5.96 -10.80 15.63
CA GLN A 136 4.99 -9.72 15.70
C GLN A 136 4.40 -9.79 17.10
N THR A 137 4.71 -8.80 17.94
CA THR A 137 3.99 -8.60 19.19
C THR A 137 2.51 -8.53 18.81
N ASN A 138 1.69 -9.32 19.52
CA ASN A 138 0.25 -9.49 19.28
C ASN A 138 -0.33 -8.20 18.70
N GLN A 139 -0.84 -8.27 17.47
CA GLN A 139 -1.55 -7.14 16.87
C GLN A 139 -2.54 -6.68 17.92
N ALA A 140 -2.48 -5.41 18.33
CA ALA A 140 -3.47 -4.86 19.24
C ALA A 140 -4.84 -5.21 18.67
N ASP A 141 -5.72 -5.76 19.50
CA ASP A 141 -7.07 -6.12 19.07
C ASP A 141 -7.67 -4.90 18.36
N TYR A 142 -7.87 -5.02 17.05
CA TYR A 142 -8.43 -3.93 16.27
C TYR A 142 -9.82 -3.68 16.82
N LYS A 143 -10.03 -2.48 17.40
CA LYS A 143 -11.36 -2.05 17.81
C LYS A 143 -12.18 -1.81 16.55
N TYR A 144 -13.07 -2.75 16.24
CA TYR A 144 -14.05 -2.61 15.17
C TYR A 144 -15.35 -2.04 15.74
N LEU A 145 -16.11 -1.35 14.89
CA LEU A 145 -17.44 -0.87 15.25
C LEU A 145 -18.42 -2.04 15.24
N THR A 146 -19.23 -2.14 16.29
CA THR A 146 -20.40 -3.01 16.33
C THR A 146 -21.49 -2.48 15.39
N GLU A 147 -22.44 -3.33 15.00
CA GLU A 147 -23.57 -2.90 14.18
C GLU A 147 -24.36 -1.75 14.83
N LYS A 148 -24.50 -1.75 16.16
CA LYS A 148 -25.16 -0.65 16.89
C LYS A 148 -24.41 0.67 16.75
N GLU A 149 -23.08 0.65 16.78
CA GLU A 149 -22.27 1.85 16.57
C GLU A 149 -22.32 2.32 15.11
N ILE A 150 -22.42 1.39 14.16
CA ILE A 150 -22.65 1.71 12.75
C ILE A 150 -24.04 2.34 12.53
N ASP A 151 -25.07 1.86 13.22
CA ASP A 151 -26.40 2.48 13.17
C ASP A 151 -26.37 3.92 13.70
N VAL A 152 -25.63 4.16 14.79
CA VAL A 152 -25.43 5.51 15.33
C VAL A 152 -24.70 6.37 14.31
N LEU A 153 -23.64 5.87 13.68
CA LEU A 153 -22.91 6.58 12.64
C LEU A 153 -23.83 6.94 11.46
N TYR A 154 -24.59 5.97 10.95
CA TYR A 154 -25.53 6.14 9.84
C TYR A 154 -26.59 7.20 10.12
N LYS A 155 -27.19 7.20 11.32
CA LYS A 155 -28.22 8.16 11.73
C LYS A 155 -27.70 9.60 11.87
N ASN A 156 -26.39 9.76 12.07
CA ASN A 156 -25.75 11.06 12.21
C ASN A 156 -25.08 11.56 10.90
N CYS A 157 -25.22 10.81 9.79
CA CYS A 157 -24.80 11.27 8.47
C CYS A 157 -25.61 12.50 8.04
N LYS A 158 -24.92 13.50 7.48
CA LYS A 158 -25.50 14.80 7.08
C LYS A 158 -26.31 14.70 5.80
N ASP A 159 -25.90 13.84 4.87
CA ASP A 159 -26.49 13.70 3.56
C ASP A 159 -26.55 12.24 3.09
N ASP A 160 -27.21 12.04 1.94
CA ASP A 160 -27.37 10.73 1.31
C ASP A 160 -26.04 10.12 0.86
N ALA A 161 -25.03 10.95 0.56
CA ALA A 161 -23.72 10.47 0.16
C ALA A 161 -22.98 9.86 1.36
N GLU A 162 -22.98 10.53 2.52
CA GLU A 162 -22.44 9.98 3.76
C GLU A 162 -23.18 8.69 4.18
N ARG A 163 -24.51 8.64 4.03
CA ARG A 163 -25.30 7.40 4.26
C ARG A 163 -24.89 6.27 3.33
N TYR A 164 -24.76 6.55 2.03
CA TYR A 164 -24.29 5.59 1.03
C TYR A 164 -22.91 5.04 1.38
N LEU A 165 -21.96 5.92 1.74
CA LEU A 165 -20.60 5.55 2.13
C LEU A 165 -20.59 4.55 3.28
N VAL A 166 -21.30 4.86 4.37
CA VAL A 166 -21.37 4.00 5.56
C VAL A 166 -22.01 2.66 5.20
N ALA A 167 -23.15 2.68 4.53
CA ALA A 167 -23.91 1.46 4.23
C ALA A 167 -23.15 0.52 3.29
N VAL A 168 -22.52 1.05 2.24
CA VAL A 168 -21.76 0.26 1.28
C VAL A 168 -20.47 -0.27 1.89
N LEU A 169 -19.68 0.55 2.58
CA LEU A 169 -18.41 0.09 3.17
C LEU A 169 -18.65 -0.97 4.25
N PHE A 170 -19.62 -0.74 5.13
CA PHE A 170 -19.94 -1.70 6.19
C PHE A 170 -20.43 -3.04 5.62
N SER A 171 -21.32 -3.00 4.62
CA SER A 171 -21.91 -4.23 4.10
C SER A 171 -21.06 -4.98 3.09
N SER A 172 -20.20 -4.29 2.33
CA SER A 172 -19.40 -4.90 1.26
C SER A 172 -18.00 -5.31 1.68
N GLY A 173 -17.45 -4.67 2.72
CA GLY A 173 -16.03 -4.77 3.07
C GLY A 173 -15.10 -4.31 1.94
N ALA A 174 -15.57 -3.45 1.04
CA ALA A 174 -14.77 -2.92 -0.05
C ALA A 174 -13.57 -2.13 0.49
N ARG A 175 -12.40 -2.32 -0.11
CA ARG A 175 -11.25 -1.44 0.16
C ARG A 175 -11.55 -0.05 -0.39
N ALA A 176 -10.92 0.98 0.17
CA ALA A 176 -11.10 2.36 -0.31
C ALA A 176 -10.91 2.47 -1.84
N SER A 177 -9.87 1.86 -2.40
CA SER A 177 -9.62 1.87 -3.86
C SER A 177 -10.71 1.17 -4.67
N GLU A 178 -11.31 0.11 -4.13
CA GLU A 178 -12.43 -0.59 -4.76
C GLU A 178 -13.68 0.30 -4.71
N PHE A 179 -13.98 0.89 -3.55
CA PHE A 179 -15.12 1.78 -3.34
C PHE A 179 -15.11 3.01 -4.26
N TYR A 180 -13.99 3.73 -4.33
CA TYR A 180 -13.85 4.89 -5.22
C TYR A 180 -14.01 4.54 -6.70
N ASN A 181 -13.86 3.27 -7.06
CA ASN A 181 -13.96 2.80 -8.43
C ASN A 181 -15.26 2.06 -8.75
N ILE A 182 -16.24 2.02 -7.84
CA ILE A 182 -17.57 1.49 -8.17
C ILE A 182 -18.18 2.36 -9.28
N ARG A 183 -18.62 1.73 -10.37
CA ARG A 183 -19.36 2.40 -11.45
C ARG A 183 -20.85 2.33 -11.21
N PHE A 184 -21.59 3.23 -11.84
CA PHE A 184 -23.06 3.19 -11.79
C PHE A 184 -23.59 1.84 -12.28
N SER A 185 -22.99 1.28 -13.34
CA SER A 185 -23.34 -0.04 -13.90
C SER A 185 -23.02 -1.24 -12.99
N ASP A 186 -22.17 -1.05 -11.96
CA ASP A 186 -21.78 -2.13 -11.05
C ASP A 186 -22.84 -2.39 -9.96
N ILE A 187 -23.85 -1.52 -9.83
CA ILE A 187 -24.89 -1.57 -8.82
C ILE A 187 -26.19 -2.10 -9.45
N LYS A 188 -26.72 -3.18 -8.87
CA LYS A 188 -28.01 -3.76 -9.25
C LYS A 188 -28.96 -3.66 -8.07
N MET A 189 -30.01 -2.87 -8.24
CA MET A 189 -31.14 -2.82 -7.31
C MET A 189 -31.90 -4.16 -7.35
N PRO A 190 -32.52 -4.58 -6.24
CA PRO A 190 -33.28 -5.83 -6.21
C PRO A 190 -34.45 -5.80 -7.21
N GLU A 191 -34.75 -6.97 -7.77
CA GLU A 191 -35.93 -7.21 -8.62
C GLU A 191 -36.83 -8.26 -7.95
N GLY A 192 -38.15 -8.08 -8.04
CA GLY A 192 -39.11 -9.05 -7.50
C GLY A 192 -39.13 -9.13 -5.97
N LYS A 193 -38.77 -10.29 -5.41
CA LYS A 193 -38.86 -10.60 -3.97
C LYS A 193 -37.58 -10.31 -3.18
N ASP A 194 -36.49 -9.98 -3.86
CA ASP A 194 -35.22 -9.71 -3.20
C ASP A 194 -35.26 -8.37 -2.46
N ASN A 195 -34.52 -8.27 -1.35
CA ASN A 195 -34.46 -7.08 -0.51
C ASN A 195 -33.03 -6.55 -0.30
N PHE A 196 -32.09 -6.97 -1.15
CA PHE A 196 -30.68 -6.60 -1.06
C PHE A 196 -30.17 -6.03 -2.39
N VAL A 197 -29.22 -5.11 -2.29
CA VAL A 197 -28.50 -4.57 -3.45
C VAL A 197 -27.36 -5.51 -3.81
N CYS A 198 -27.12 -5.74 -5.10
CA CYS A 198 -25.91 -6.42 -5.57
C CYS A 198 -24.89 -5.40 -6.08
N LEU A 199 -23.66 -5.50 -5.59
CA LEU A 199 -22.54 -4.64 -5.93
C LEU A 199 -21.42 -5.46 -6.57
N THR A 200 -20.94 -5.06 -7.75
CA THR A 200 -19.81 -5.71 -8.41
C THR A 200 -18.52 -4.93 -8.14
N LEU A 201 -17.53 -5.59 -7.54
CA LEU A 201 -16.17 -5.06 -7.42
C LEU A 201 -15.34 -5.63 -8.56
N ARG A 202 -14.92 -4.76 -9.49
CA ARG A 202 -14.18 -5.14 -10.69
C ARG A 202 -12.76 -5.60 -10.37
N GLU A 203 -12.23 -6.49 -11.20
CA GLU A 203 -10.89 -7.06 -11.01
C GLU A 203 -9.80 -6.02 -11.24
N GLU A 204 -9.94 -5.12 -12.21
CA GLU A 204 -8.91 -4.11 -12.52
C GLU A 204 -8.62 -3.14 -11.36
N PHE A 205 -9.54 -3.00 -10.39
CA PHE A 205 -9.40 -2.12 -9.23
C PHE A 205 -9.21 -2.88 -7.91
N SER A 206 -9.12 -4.21 -7.98
CA SER A 206 -9.04 -5.10 -6.84
C SER A 206 -7.71 -5.85 -6.83
N LYS A 207 -7.15 -6.07 -5.63
CA LYS A 207 -5.98 -6.96 -5.46
C LYS A 207 -6.35 -8.44 -5.57
N THR A 208 -7.63 -8.75 -5.41
CA THR A 208 -8.21 -10.09 -5.56
C THR A 208 -9.01 -10.16 -6.85
N LYS A 209 -9.41 -11.36 -7.27
CA LYS A 209 -10.37 -11.52 -8.38
C LYS A 209 -11.63 -10.66 -8.14
N GLY A 210 -12.21 -10.18 -9.24
CA GLY A 210 -13.48 -9.47 -9.21
C GLY A 210 -14.58 -10.32 -8.58
N ARG A 211 -15.54 -9.68 -7.89
CA ARG A 211 -16.60 -10.37 -7.17
C ARG A 211 -17.88 -9.55 -7.10
N THR A 212 -19.02 -10.24 -7.09
CA THR A 212 -20.32 -9.63 -6.78
C THR A 212 -20.68 -9.90 -5.33
N ILE A 213 -21.06 -8.85 -4.62
CA ILE A 213 -21.37 -8.85 -3.19
C ILE A 213 -22.81 -8.43 -3.01
N ARG A 214 -23.53 -9.12 -2.13
CA ARG A 214 -24.89 -8.74 -1.71
C ARG A 214 -24.78 -7.88 -0.46
N LEU A 215 -25.45 -6.73 -0.47
CA LEU A 215 -25.45 -5.81 0.64
C LEU A 215 -26.60 -6.15 1.60
N TYR A 216 -26.25 -6.78 2.73
CA TYR A 216 -27.21 -7.27 3.73
C TYR A 216 -27.43 -6.31 4.91
N TYR A 217 -26.70 -5.20 4.97
CA TYR A 217 -26.97 -4.19 6.00
C TYR A 217 -28.38 -3.61 5.82
N LYS A 218 -29.16 -3.53 6.90
CA LYS A 218 -30.59 -3.17 6.88
C LYS A 218 -30.90 -1.82 6.23
N HIS A 219 -29.96 -0.88 6.28
CA HIS A 219 -30.11 0.44 5.66
C HIS A 219 -29.50 0.52 4.24
N ALA A 220 -28.90 -0.55 3.73
CA ALA A 220 -28.21 -0.52 2.43
C ALA A 220 -29.17 -0.27 1.26
N LEU A 221 -30.36 -0.87 1.27
CA LEU A 221 -31.32 -0.70 0.17
C LEU A 221 -31.77 0.77 0.04
N GLU A 222 -32.15 1.37 1.17
CA GLU A 222 -32.57 2.77 1.26
C GLU A 222 -31.42 3.71 0.87
N ALA A 223 -30.26 3.60 1.53
CA ALA A 223 -29.11 4.47 1.30
C ALA A 223 -28.60 4.42 -0.14
N VAL A 224 -28.58 3.23 -0.75
CA VAL A 224 -28.19 3.09 -2.15
C VAL A 224 -29.26 3.69 -3.07
N GLY A 225 -30.54 3.39 -2.83
CA GLY A 225 -31.63 3.92 -3.64
C GLY A 225 -31.64 5.45 -3.67
N GLU A 226 -31.60 6.09 -2.51
CA GLU A 226 -31.60 7.55 -2.37
C GLU A 226 -30.40 8.19 -3.09
N PHE A 227 -29.21 7.63 -2.90
CA PHE A 227 -28.01 8.14 -3.54
C PHE A 227 -28.04 7.96 -5.07
N LEU A 228 -28.52 6.81 -5.57
CA LEU A 228 -28.65 6.59 -7.02
C LEU A 228 -29.59 7.62 -7.66
N GLU A 229 -30.68 8.02 -6.99
CA GLU A 229 -31.59 9.05 -7.52
C GLU A 229 -30.91 10.42 -7.64
N ILE A 230 -30.03 10.78 -6.71
CA ILE A 230 -29.19 11.99 -6.83
C ILE A 230 -28.29 11.88 -8.07
N ARG A 231 -27.59 10.76 -8.22
CA ARG A 231 -26.65 10.58 -9.33
C ARG A 231 -27.36 10.54 -10.69
N LYS A 232 -28.57 9.98 -10.77
CA LYS A 232 -29.41 10.03 -11.98
C LYS A 232 -29.80 11.46 -12.35
N LYS A 233 -30.12 12.31 -11.38
CA LYS A 233 -30.40 13.74 -11.61
C LYS A 233 -29.18 14.50 -12.13
N ASP A 234 -27.98 14.05 -11.75
CA ASP A 234 -26.70 14.56 -12.27
C ASP A 234 -26.33 13.99 -13.66
N GLU A 235 -27.25 13.30 -14.34
CA GLU A 235 -27.05 12.70 -15.66
C GLU A 235 -25.86 11.74 -15.73
N ILE A 236 -25.62 10.98 -14.64
CA ILE A 236 -24.51 10.03 -14.55
C ILE A 236 -24.58 8.96 -15.66
N LYS A 237 -23.44 8.64 -16.26
CA LYS A 237 -23.34 7.56 -17.26
C LYS A 237 -23.00 6.22 -16.60
N PRO A 238 -23.31 5.08 -17.24
CA PRO A 238 -23.05 3.76 -16.69
C PRO A 238 -21.61 3.53 -16.21
N GLU A 239 -20.62 4.03 -16.94
CA GLU A 239 -19.19 3.84 -16.64
C GLU A 239 -18.58 4.96 -15.79
N ASP A 240 -19.37 5.94 -15.36
CA ASP A 240 -18.91 6.98 -14.45
C ASP A 240 -18.79 6.42 -13.02
N PRO A 241 -17.77 6.85 -12.25
CA PRO A 241 -17.69 6.54 -10.83
C PRO A 241 -18.94 7.02 -10.09
N ILE A 242 -19.54 6.13 -9.30
CA ILE A 242 -20.71 6.49 -8.50
C ILE A 242 -20.36 7.53 -7.45
N TRP A 243 -19.16 7.40 -6.86
CA TRP A 243 -18.61 8.29 -5.86
C TRP A 243 -17.75 9.38 -6.53
N ASN A 244 -18.35 10.51 -6.85
CA ASN A 244 -17.67 11.66 -7.47
C ASN A 244 -18.05 12.98 -6.77
N LEU A 245 -17.92 13.02 -5.44
CA LEU A 245 -17.99 14.28 -4.71
C LEU A 245 -16.73 15.10 -5.03
N LYS A 246 -16.91 16.22 -5.72
CA LYS A 246 -15.88 17.25 -5.82
C LYS A 246 -15.72 17.85 -4.41
N PHE A 247 -14.64 17.49 -3.73
CA PHE A 247 -14.18 18.20 -2.54
C PHE A 247 -13.38 19.45 -2.95
#